data_AF-A0A8J8D4Z7-F1
#
_entry.id   AF-A0A8J8D4Z7-F1
#
_cell.length_a   1.000
_cell.length_b   1.000
_cell.length_c   1.000
_cell.angle_alpha   90.00
_cell.angle_beta   90.00
_cell.angle_gamma   90.00
#
_symmetry.space_group_name_H-M   'P 1'
#
loop_
_entity.id
_entity.type
_entity.pdbx_description
1 polymer ?
#
loop_
_entity_poly.entity_id
_entity_poly.type
_entity_poly.pdbx_seq_one_letter_code
_entity_poly.pdbx_strand_id
1 'polypeptide(L)'
;MAIKIVDKMPPDFRDPEKVHAVSKAISGVADDPFHILKQAGIDIEPELEEFRQFLAEISGKKPPAPKFKQVEFQNANLPESLKLEVLSILKALEFADYSESAKEKAIKKLTSMLGELSRERLTPENLQKIGLTAFAVEIIKRGEFDRVEEIKKL
;
A
#
# COMPACT_ATOMS: atom_id res chain seq x y z
N MET A 1 18.95 8.89 -12.90
CA MET A 1 19.15 7.53 -12.33
C MET A 1 17.79 6.90 -12.16
N ALA A 2 17.25 6.34 -13.22
CA ALA A 2 16.07 5.50 -13.16
C ALA A 2 16.41 4.26 -13.99
N ILE A 3 15.92 3.09 -13.57
CA ILE A 3 15.84 1.89 -14.40
C ILE A 3 17.19 1.14 -14.56
N LYS A 4 17.68 0.50 -13.48
CA LYS A 4 18.62 -0.65 -13.59
C LYS A 4 17.96 -1.96 -13.13
N ILE A 5 17.13 -1.87 -12.09
CA ILE A 5 16.36 -3.01 -11.57
C ILE A 5 15.33 -3.51 -12.60
N VAL A 6 14.77 -2.62 -13.42
CA VAL A 6 13.81 -2.98 -14.48
C VAL A 6 14.46 -3.83 -15.58
N ASP A 7 15.76 -3.66 -15.85
CA ASP A 7 16.48 -4.46 -16.84
C ASP A 7 16.75 -5.90 -16.35
N LYS A 8 16.68 -6.12 -15.03
CA LYS A 8 16.75 -7.45 -14.40
C LYS A 8 15.38 -8.10 -14.23
N MET A 9 14.30 -7.34 -14.38
CA MET A 9 12.97 -7.92 -14.49
C MET A 9 12.90 -8.72 -15.79
N PRO A 10 12.16 -9.84 -15.83
CA PRO A 10 12.01 -10.61 -17.05
C PRO A 10 11.52 -9.69 -18.18
N PRO A 11 12.29 -9.52 -19.27
CA PRO A 11 11.95 -8.59 -20.35
C PRO A 11 10.73 -9.07 -21.14
N ASP A 12 10.42 -10.36 -21.03
CA ASP A 12 9.24 -10.98 -21.60
C ASP A 12 8.42 -11.56 -20.44
N PHE A 13 7.20 -11.03 -20.25
CA PHE A 13 6.17 -11.60 -19.37
C PHE A 13 5.67 -12.98 -19.84
N ARG A 14 6.42 -13.66 -20.73
CA ARG A 14 6.11 -14.95 -21.34
C ARG A 14 6.58 -16.13 -20.50
N ASP A 15 7.49 -15.90 -19.55
CA ASP A 15 7.92 -16.90 -18.59
C ASP A 15 7.04 -16.77 -17.33
N PRO A 16 5.95 -17.55 -17.22
CA PRO A 16 4.99 -17.42 -16.13
C PRO A 16 5.63 -17.71 -14.77
N GLU A 17 6.69 -18.51 -14.71
CA GLU A 17 7.39 -18.81 -13.46
C GLU A 17 8.13 -17.59 -12.93
N LYS A 18 8.81 -16.84 -13.82
CA LYS A 18 9.50 -15.60 -13.44
C LYS A 18 8.54 -14.48 -13.07
N VAL A 19 7.43 -14.35 -13.80
CA VAL A 19 6.38 -13.38 -13.47
C VAL A 19 5.75 -13.71 -12.12
N HIS A 20 5.47 -15.00 -11.87
CA HIS A 20 4.94 -15.45 -10.60
C HIS A 20 5.93 -15.23 -9.45
N ALA A 21 7.23 -15.50 -9.66
CA ALA A 21 8.26 -15.25 -8.66
C ALA A 21 8.39 -13.77 -8.31
N VAL A 22 8.41 -12.87 -9.31
CA VAL A 22 8.42 -11.43 -9.08
C VAL A 22 7.16 -10.99 -8.33
N SER A 23 5.99 -11.45 -8.77
CA SER A 23 4.71 -11.16 -8.11
C SER A 23 4.71 -11.61 -6.65
N LYS A 24 5.20 -12.82 -6.37
CA LYS A 24 5.30 -13.37 -5.02
C LYS A 24 6.28 -12.55 -4.16
N ALA A 25 7.44 -12.20 -4.70
CA ALA A 25 8.44 -11.39 -4.01
C ALA A 25 7.93 -9.97 -3.65
N ILE A 26 7.14 -9.33 -4.51
CA ILE A 26 6.62 -7.96 -4.27
C ILE A 26 5.26 -7.93 -3.56
N SER A 27 4.57 -9.07 -3.43
CA SER A 27 3.21 -9.17 -2.85
C SER A 27 3.15 -8.87 -1.35
N GLY A 28 4.28 -8.76 -0.66
CA GLY A 28 4.34 -8.56 0.79
C GLY A 28 3.98 -9.80 1.62
N VAL A 29 3.69 -10.93 0.98
CA VAL A 29 3.34 -12.22 1.62
C VAL A 29 4.54 -13.18 1.66
N ALA A 30 5.65 -12.83 1.01
CA ALA A 30 6.84 -13.65 0.97
C ALA A 30 7.72 -13.43 2.20
N ASP A 31 8.01 -14.51 2.93
CA ASP A 31 8.93 -14.49 4.07
C ASP A 31 10.37 -14.11 3.67
N ASP A 32 10.78 -14.48 2.46
CA ASP A 32 12.08 -14.11 1.89
C ASP A 32 11.96 -13.77 0.38
N PRO A 33 11.64 -12.51 0.05
CA PRO A 33 11.47 -12.10 -1.34
C PRO A 33 12.77 -12.12 -2.14
N PHE A 34 13.94 -11.98 -1.50
CA PHE A 34 15.23 -12.03 -2.18
C PHE A 34 15.58 -13.44 -2.62
N HIS A 35 15.31 -14.43 -1.76
CA HIS A 35 15.48 -15.83 -2.11
C HIS A 35 14.61 -16.25 -3.30
N ILE A 36 13.36 -15.77 -3.36
CA ILE A 36 12.41 -16.06 -4.45
C ILE A 36 12.91 -15.47 -5.78
N LEU A 37 13.41 -14.23 -5.77
CA LEU A 37 13.97 -13.60 -6.98
C LEU A 37 15.22 -14.34 -7.48
N LYS A 38 16.12 -14.72 -6.55
CA LYS A 38 17.32 -15.48 -6.88
C LYS A 38 17.01 -16.86 -7.45
N GLN A 39 16.01 -17.55 -6.93
CA GLN A 39 15.51 -18.83 -7.47
C GLN A 39 14.97 -18.68 -8.90
N ALA A 40 14.38 -17.53 -9.24
CA ALA A 40 13.90 -17.21 -10.58
C ALA A 40 15.02 -16.72 -11.53
N GLY A 41 16.29 -16.74 -11.08
CA GLY A 41 17.43 -16.25 -11.84
C GLY A 41 17.51 -14.71 -11.92
N ILE A 42 16.79 -14.02 -11.04
CA ILE A 42 16.77 -12.56 -10.93
C ILE A 42 17.68 -12.18 -9.76
N ASP A 43 18.96 -11.97 -10.07
CA ASP A 43 19.94 -11.50 -9.09
C ASP A 43 19.99 -9.98 -9.09
N ILE A 44 19.72 -9.37 -7.93
CA ILE A 44 19.68 -7.92 -7.71
C ILE A 44 20.70 -7.45 -6.66
N GLU A 45 21.55 -8.35 -6.16
CA GLU A 45 22.58 -8.02 -5.17
C GLU A 45 23.51 -6.87 -5.64
N PRO A 46 23.96 -6.82 -6.92
CA PRO A 46 24.78 -5.72 -7.41
C PRO A 46 24.05 -4.37 -7.35
N GLU A 47 22.78 -4.32 -7.75
CA GLU A 47 21.96 -3.11 -7.75
C GLU A 47 21.64 -2.64 -6.32
N LEU A 48 21.48 -3.58 -5.38
CA LEU A 48 21.31 -3.28 -3.96
C LEU A 48 22.57 -2.65 -3.37
N GLU A 49 23.75 -3.16 -3.73
CA GLU A 49 25.02 -2.60 -3.27
C GLU A 49 25.28 -1.20 -3.85
N GLU A 50 24.98 -0.99 -5.13
CA GLU A 50 24.99 0.35 -5.73
C GLU A 50 24.05 1.32 -5.00
N PHE A 51 22.84 0.86 -4.65
CA PHE A 51 21.88 1.68 -3.91
C PHE A 51 22.37 2.00 -2.48
N ARG A 52 23.01 1.04 -1.79
CA ARG A 52 23.63 1.28 -0.47
C ARG A 52 24.75 2.31 -0.55
N GLN A 53 25.59 2.24 -1.58
CA GLN A 53 26.65 3.21 -1.82
C GLN A 53 26.09 4.61 -2.11
N PHE A 54 25.05 4.69 -2.94
CA PHE A 54 24.35 5.95 -3.21
C PHE A 54 23.76 6.58 -1.94
N LEU A 55 23.11 5.78 -1.07
CA LEU A 55 22.62 6.25 0.22
C LEU A 55 23.75 6.70 1.16
N ALA A 56 24.88 5.99 1.16
CA ALA A 56 26.05 6.35 1.94
C ALA A 56 26.68 7.67 1.47
N GLU A 57 26.72 7.89 0.15
CA GLU A 57 27.20 9.11 -0.50
C GLU A 57 26.33 10.32 -0.14
N ILE A 58 25.00 10.19 -0.22
CA ILE A 58 24.08 11.29 0.15
C ILE A 58 24.06 11.54 1.66
N SER A 59 24.18 10.47 2.46
CA SER A 59 24.16 10.56 3.93
C SER A 59 25.49 11.02 4.52
N GLY A 60 26.58 11.09 3.75
CA GLY A 60 27.93 11.39 4.25
C GLY A 60 28.46 10.38 5.28
N LYS A 61 27.93 9.16 5.33
CA LYS A 61 28.26 8.12 6.34
C LYS A 61 28.56 6.79 5.64
N LYS A 62 29.58 6.07 6.12
CA LYS A 62 29.98 4.73 5.60
C LYS A 62 28.79 3.76 5.60
N PRO A 63 28.64 2.90 4.57
CA PRO A 63 27.51 2.00 4.47
C PRO A 63 27.51 1.00 5.64
N PRO A 64 26.43 0.89 6.42
CA PRO A 64 26.32 -0.13 7.46
C PRO A 64 26.05 -1.51 6.84
N ALA A 65 26.61 -2.56 7.46
CA ALA A 65 26.32 -3.97 7.15
C ALA A 65 24.80 -4.24 7.13
N PRO A 66 24.32 -5.22 6.33
CA PRO A 66 22.89 -5.42 6.10
C PRO A 66 22.23 -5.95 7.37
N LYS A 67 21.74 -5.03 8.20
CA LYS A 67 20.67 -5.31 9.14
C LYS A 67 19.40 -4.97 8.39
N PHE A 68 18.73 -5.98 7.85
CA PHE A 68 17.31 -5.82 7.55
C PHE A 68 16.62 -5.55 8.89
N LYS A 69 16.52 -4.27 9.25
CA LYS A 69 15.54 -3.85 10.22
C LYS A 69 14.21 -4.17 9.54
N GLN A 70 13.39 -5.00 10.18
CA GLN A 70 11.96 -4.95 9.95
C GLN A 70 11.62 -3.47 9.90
N VAL A 71 11.14 -3.02 8.74
CA VAL A 71 10.55 -1.69 8.65
C VAL A 71 9.35 -1.82 9.57
N GLU A 72 9.48 -1.39 10.82
CA GLU A 72 8.33 -0.92 11.55
C GLU A 72 7.70 0.07 10.57
N PHE A 73 6.56 -0.32 10.00
CA PHE A 73 5.60 0.67 9.57
C PHE A 73 5.46 1.54 10.79
N GLN A 74 6.16 2.68 10.78
CA GLN A 74 5.86 3.75 11.72
C GLN A 74 4.37 3.88 11.59
N ASN A 75 3.65 3.61 12.69
CA ASN A 75 2.22 3.86 12.78
C ASN A 75 2.06 5.28 12.30
N ALA A 76 1.74 5.43 11.01
CA ALA A 76 1.41 6.69 10.46
C ALA A 76 0.07 6.90 11.10
N ASN A 77 0.06 7.71 12.16
CA ASN A 77 -1.15 8.12 12.81
C ASN A 77 -2.04 8.66 11.69
N LEU A 78 -2.97 7.82 11.25
CA LEU A 78 -4.05 8.23 10.39
C LEU A 78 -4.66 9.43 11.11
N PRO A 79 -4.97 10.52 10.39
CA PRO A 79 -5.61 11.64 11.03
C PRO A 79 -6.90 11.13 11.68
N GLU A 80 -6.88 11.07 13.02
CA GLU A 80 -7.91 10.45 13.85
C GLU A 80 -9.31 10.97 13.47
N SER A 81 -9.37 12.26 13.12
CA SER A 81 -10.57 12.95 12.65
C SER A 81 -11.19 12.30 11.40
N LEU A 82 -10.40 11.95 10.39
CA LEU A 82 -10.91 11.33 9.18
C LEU A 82 -11.32 9.87 9.43
N LYS A 83 -10.54 9.14 10.22
CA LYS A 83 -10.88 7.78 10.64
C LYS A 83 -12.24 7.75 11.33
N LEU A 84 -12.48 8.67 12.25
CA LEU A 84 -13.75 8.82 12.94
C LEU A 84 -14.89 9.19 11.99
N GLU A 85 -14.66 10.11 11.03
CA GLU A 85 -15.67 10.46 10.04
C GLU A 85 -16.07 9.25 9.18
N VAL A 86 -15.09 8.50 8.66
CA VAL A 86 -15.34 7.29 7.87
C VAL A 86 -16.09 6.23 8.69
N LEU A 87 -15.66 5.98 9.93
CA LEU A 87 -16.34 5.04 10.82
C LEU A 87 -17.76 5.48 11.17
N SER A 88 -18.01 6.78 11.32
CA SER A 88 -19.34 7.32 11.58
C SER A 88 -20.30 7.05 10.42
N ILE A 89 -19.84 7.18 9.18
CA ILE A 89 -20.62 6.90 7.97
C ILE A 89 -20.96 5.41 7.90
N LEU A 90 -19.96 4.55 8.15
CA LEU A 90 -20.14 3.09 8.15
C LEU A 90 -21.10 2.63 9.26
N LYS A 91 -21.02 3.25 10.44
CA LYS A 91 -21.96 2.99 11.55
C LYS A 91 -23.37 3.48 11.27
N ALA A 92 -23.53 4.65 10.64
CA ALA A 92 -24.84 5.11 10.19
C ALA A 92 -25.45 4.16 9.17
N LEU A 93 -24.62 3.56 8.31
CA LEU A 93 -25.05 2.57 7.33
C LEU A 93 -25.51 1.25 7.99
N GLU A 94 -24.79 0.78 9.02
CA GLU A 94 -25.19 -0.35 9.85
C GLU A 94 -26.52 -0.10 10.56
N PHE A 95 -26.73 1.09 11.13
CA PHE A 95 -28.03 1.45 11.74
C PHE A 95 -29.17 1.54 10.73
N ALA A 96 -28.86 1.79 9.46
CA ALA A 96 -29.83 1.78 8.37
C ALA A 96 -30.03 0.39 7.75
N ASP A 97 -29.56 -0.66 8.43
CA ASP A 97 -29.62 -2.06 8.01
C ASP A 97 -29.10 -2.27 6.59
N TYR A 98 -28.05 -1.51 6.23
CA TYR A 98 -27.42 -1.53 4.91
C TYR A 98 -28.41 -1.35 3.74
N SER A 99 -29.52 -0.62 3.95
CA SER A 99 -30.49 -0.37 2.88
C SER A 99 -29.83 0.24 1.64
N GLU A 100 -30.31 -0.11 0.45
CA GLU A 100 -29.74 0.38 -0.82
C GLU A 100 -29.67 1.92 -0.88
N SER A 101 -30.71 2.61 -0.42
CA SER A 101 -30.71 4.07 -0.34
C SER A 101 -29.64 4.61 0.62
N ALA A 102 -29.36 3.92 1.73
CA ALA A 102 -28.29 4.30 2.66
C ALA A 102 -26.91 4.03 2.05
N LYS A 103 -26.72 2.90 1.35
CA LYS A 103 -25.48 2.59 0.61
C LYS A 103 -25.17 3.67 -0.41
N GLU A 104 -26.14 4.06 -1.24
CA GLU A 104 -25.98 5.12 -2.24
C GLU A 104 -25.56 6.46 -1.59
N LYS A 105 -26.22 6.85 -0.50
CA LYS A 105 -25.88 8.08 0.24
C LYS A 105 -24.48 8.02 0.84
N ALA A 106 -24.11 6.89 1.43
CA ALA A 106 -22.78 6.68 2.00
C ALA A 106 -21.68 6.73 0.92
N ILE A 107 -21.87 6.04 -0.21
CA ILE A 107 -20.96 6.09 -1.35
C ILE A 107 -20.82 7.52 -1.88
N LYS A 108 -21.94 8.24 -2.03
CA LYS A 108 -21.91 9.63 -2.51
C LYS A 108 -21.10 10.53 -1.58
N LYS A 109 -21.31 10.43 -0.26
CA LYS A 109 -20.57 11.22 0.74
C LYS A 109 -19.08 10.88 0.73
N LEU A 110 -18.71 9.60 0.76
CA LEU A 110 -17.31 9.16 0.73
C LEU A 110 -16.61 9.52 -0.59
N THR A 111 -17.30 9.44 -1.72
CA THR A 111 -16.76 9.86 -3.04
C THR A 111 -16.55 11.38 -3.09
N SER A 112 -17.42 12.16 -2.46
CA SER A 112 -17.22 13.62 -2.31
C SER A 112 -15.95 13.90 -1.50
N MET A 113 -15.78 13.22 -0.36
CA MET A 113 -14.57 13.33 0.47
C MET A 113 -13.31 12.95 -0.32
N LEU A 114 -13.35 11.86 -1.11
CA LEU A 114 -12.26 11.49 -2.02
C LEU A 114 -11.94 12.61 -3.02
N GLY A 115 -12.96 13.23 -3.60
CA GLY A 115 -12.79 14.33 -4.54
C GLY A 115 -12.13 15.56 -3.91
N GLU A 116 -12.46 15.88 -2.66
CA GLU A 116 -11.82 16.94 -1.89
C GLU A 116 -10.36 16.61 -1.58
N LEU A 117 -10.10 15.42 -1.03
CA LEU A 117 -8.75 14.94 -0.71
C LEU A 117 -7.84 14.86 -1.94
N SER A 118 -8.39 14.50 -3.10
CA SER A 118 -7.63 14.39 -4.36
C SER A 118 -7.20 15.74 -4.93
N ARG A 119 -7.79 16.85 -4.47
CA ARG A 119 -7.40 18.21 -4.88
C ARG A 119 -6.28 18.79 -4.02
N GLU A 120 -6.02 18.18 -2.87
CA GLU A 120 -4.93 18.60 -1.99
C GLU A 120 -3.57 18.18 -2.55
N ARG A 121 -2.49 18.72 -1.97
CA ARG A 121 -1.13 18.34 -2.35
C ARG A 121 -0.91 16.85 -2.11
N LEU A 122 -0.23 16.19 -3.05
CA LEU A 122 0.18 14.81 -2.91
C LEU A 122 1.25 14.69 -1.81
N THR A 123 0.84 14.21 -0.63
CA THR A 123 1.70 13.93 0.52
C THR A 123 1.42 12.50 1.01
N PRO A 124 2.34 11.88 1.76
CA PRO A 124 2.09 10.55 2.35
C PRO A 124 0.82 10.51 3.21
N GLU A 125 0.57 11.56 4.00
CA GLU A 125 -0.64 11.69 4.82
C GLU A 125 -1.90 11.74 3.95
N ASN A 126 -1.91 12.55 2.89
CA ASN A 126 -3.08 12.65 2.00
C ASN A 126 -3.31 11.37 1.20
N LEU A 127 -2.25 10.66 0.82
CA LEU A 127 -2.37 9.32 0.23
C LEU A 127 -3.02 8.32 1.18
N GLN A 128 -2.69 8.37 2.48
CA GLN A 128 -3.33 7.53 3.49
C GLN A 128 -4.80 7.88 3.68
N LYS A 129 -5.14 9.18 3.71
CA LYS A 129 -6.54 9.66 3.75
C LYS A 129 -7.35 9.15 2.57
N ILE A 130 -6.79 9.24 1.36
CA ILE A 130 -7.40 8.75 0.12
C ILE A 130 -7.57 7.23 0.20
N GLY A 131 -6.54 6.52 0.62
CA GLY A 131 -6.56 5.05 0.76
C GLY A 131 -7.66 4.57 1.69
N LEU A 132 -7.75 5.16 2.89
CA LEU A 132 -8.80 4.86 3.86
C LEU A 132 -10.21 5.12 3.29
N THR A 133 -10.41 6.28 2.67
CA THR A 133 -11.73 6.66 2.15
C THR A 133 -12.14 5.78 0.97
N ALA A 134 -11.19 5.46 0.07
CA ALA A 134 -11.43 4.56 -1.06
C ALA A 134 -11.71 3.13 -0.59
N PHE A 135 -11.01 2.66 0.43
CA PHE A 135 -11.24 1.36 1.02
C PHE A 135 -12.66 1.23 1.57
N ALA A 136 -13.15 2.24 2.30
CA ALA A 136 -14.52 2.28 2.80
C ALA A 136 -15.57 2.25 1.68
N VAL A 137 -15.34 2.97 0.57
CA VAL A 137 -16.21 2.93 -0.62
C VAL A 137 -16.30 1.51 -1.18
N GLU A 138 -15.16 0.82 -1.28
CA GLU A 138 -15.12 -0.53 -1.86
C GLU A 138 -15.82 -1.57 -0.98
N ILE A 139 -15.68 -1.45 0.35
CA ILE A 139 -16.43 -2.28 1.32
C ILE A 139 -17.93 -2.19 1.05
N ILE A 140 -18.46 -0.97 0.89
CA ILE A 140 -19.90 -0.76 0.68
C ILE A 140 -20.35 -1.33 -0.66
N LYS A 141 -19.57 -1.10 -1.73
CA LYS A 141 -19.89 -1.61 -3.08
C LYS A 141 -19.93 -3.13 -3.15
N ARG A 142 -19.03 -3.79 -2.43
CA ARG A 142 -18.93 -5.26 -2.41
C ARG A 142 -19.84 -5.92 -1.37
N GLY A 143 -20.39 -5.14 -0.45
CA GLY A 143 -21.13 -5.66 0.70
C GLY A 143 -20.24 -6.39 1.72
N GLU A 144 -18.93 -6.12 1.73
CA GLU A 144 -17.94 -6.76 2.61
C GLU A 144 -17.91 -6.10 4.00
N PHE A 145 -19.06 -5.97 4.67
CA PHE A 145 -19.19 -5.15 5.89
C PHE A 145 -18.37 -5.65 7.10
N ASP A 146 -17.99 -6.92 7.14
CA ASP A 146 -17.11 -7.48 8.18
C ASP A 146 -15.74 -6.78 8.20
N ARG A 147 -15.31 -6.24 7.06
CA ARG A 147 -14.02 -5.56 6.89
C ARG A 147 -13.97 -4.17 7.54
N VAL A 148 -15.10 -3.66 8.04
CA VAL A 148 -15.12 -2.43 8.85
C VAL A 148 -14.26 -2.58 10.12
N GLU A 149 -14.10 -3.80 10.65
CA GLU A 149 -13.19 -4.08 11.77
C GLU A 149 -11.72 -3.84 11.43
N GLU A 150 -11.31 -4.00 10.18
CA GLU A 150 -9.94 -3.68 9.73
C GLU A 150 -9.68 -2.18 9.93
N ILE A 151 -10.64 -1.33 9.60
CA ILE A 151 -10.53 0.13 9.76
C ILE A 151 -10.41 0.53 11.23
N LYS A 152 -11.11 -0.16 12.14
CA LYS A 152 -11.04 0.17 13.58
C LYS A 152 -9.65 -0.06 14.17
N LYS A 153 -8.92 -1.05 13.64
CA LYS A 153 -7.61 -1.51 14.12
C LYS A 153 -6.43 -0.70 13.57
N LEU A 154 -6.64 0.11 12.53
CA LEU A 154 -5.64 1.04 11.98
C LEU A 154 -5.31 2.16 12.98
#